data_AF-A0A7X2NJR1-F1
#
_entry.id   AF-A0A7X2NJR1-F1
#
_cell.length_a   1.000
_cell.length_b   1.000
_cell.length_c   1.000
_cell.angle_alpha   90.00
_cell.angle_beta   90.00
_cell.angle_gamma   90.00
#
_symmetry.space_group_name_H-M   'P 1'
#
loop_
_entity.id
_entity.type
_entity.pdbx_description
1 polymer ?
#
loop_
_entity_poly.entity_id
_entity_poly.type
_entity_poly.pdbx_seq_one_letter_code
_entity_poly.pdbx_strand_id
1 'polypeptide(L)'
;MLFSARPFFKKPIPFSWLEVYNESGNKFIFKEKRKMRKTCLLIFMIMVLCLTACKADKNNETSECSNAAPEITADTTEIEAPASANNVLEAQPQTEEAFELTEQGKAFLMQMCKTLNDFDSQTTKDEAFWRNFLFYSYTGALEGSETEQVHREDLGFDETVVKVSLQEAEAYAKLIFGTDLPDTKPSFDIMEKGQTTCYYQDGYYYIGVSDFPDYQYAFADYEESDHSITVRFTIDFEGESNVGTISFNLVPEANKNGFIIASKITEFSN
;
A
#
# COMPACT_ATOMS: atom_id res chain seq x y z
N MET A 1 -10.75 -57.01 -7.55
CA MET A 1 -11.60 -55.79 -7.60
C MET A 1 -10.94 -54.73 -6.75
N LEU A 2 -10.22 -53.80 -7.39
CA LEU A 2 -9.68 -52.60 -6.75
C LEU A 2 -10.76 -51.51 -6.82
N PHE A 3 -11.14 -50.94 -5.68
CA PHE A 3 -11.91 -49.70 -5.63
C PHE A 3 -10.95 -48.52 -5.50
N SER A 4 -10.89 -47.72 -6.56
CA SER A 4 -10.25 -46.42 -6.62
C SER A 4 -11.05 -45.43 -5.78
N ALA A 5 -10.38 -44.78 -4.82
CA ALA A 5 -10.88 -43.59 -4.15
C ALA A 5 -10.70 -42.39 -5.10
N ARG A 6 -11.80 -41.72 -5.44
CA ARG A 6 -11.79 -40.46 -6.20
C ARG A 6 -11.45 -39.31 -5.24
N PRO A 7 -10.43 -38.49 -5.51
CA PRO A 7 -10.28 -37.21 -4.82
C PRO A 7 -11.36 -36.24 -5.34
N PHE A 8 -12.14 -35.68 -4.41
CA PHE A 8 -13.05 -34.58 -4.68
C PHE A 8 -12.21 -33.31 -4.89
N PHE A 9 -11.91 -32.99 -6.14
CA PHE A 9 -11.40 -31.68 -6.54
C PHE A 9 -12.51 -30.64 -6.33
N LYS A 10 -12.35 -29.75 -5.35
CA LYS A 10 -13.02 -28.45 -5.39
C LYS A 10 -12.08 -27.51 -6.15
N LYS A 11 -12.57 -27.03 -7.30
CA LYS A 11 -11.91 -26.02 -8.13
C LYS A 11 -11.68 -24.73 -7.32
N PRO A 12 -10.66 -23.93 -7.65
CA PRO A 12 -10.49 -22.60 -7.07
C PRO A 12 -11.74 -21.76 -7.34
N ILE A 13 -12.28 -21.17 -6.27
CA ILE A 13 -13.42 -20.27 -6.33
C ILE A 13 -12.89 -18.91 -6.79
N PRO A 14 -13.34 -18.36 -7.92
CA PRO A 14 -12.92 -17.02 -8.36
C PRO A 14 -13.37 -15.98 -7.34
N PHE A 15 -12.56 -14.94 -7.11
CA PHE A 15 -12.77 -13.90 -6.09
C PHE A 15 -14.12 -13.16 -6.20
N SER A 16 -14.81 -13.22 -7.34
CA SER A 16 -16.19 -12.73 -7.53
C SER A 16 -17.27 -13.56 -6.82
N TRP A 17 -16.90 -14.63 -6.10
CA TRP A 17 -17.79 -15.50 -5.33
C TRP A 17 -17.58 -15.42 -3.81
N LEU A 18 -16.83 -14.43 -3.32
CA LEU A 18 -16.70 -14.15 -1.89
C LEU A 18 -17.87 -13.33 -1.31
N GLU A 19 -18.82 -12.89 -2.14
CA GLU A 19 -20.13 -12.47 -1.67
C GLU A 19 -20.98 -13.72 -1.35
N VAL A 20 -21.20 -13.94 -0.05
CA VAL A 20 -22.18 -14.86 0.57
C VAL A 20 -21.84 -16.36 0.53
N TYR A 21 -21.09 -16.82 1.53
CA TYR A 21 -21.27 -18.16 2.12
C TYR A 21 -21.77 -18.02 3.56
N ASN A 22 -23.06 -17.77 3.73
CA ASN A 22 -23.79 -18.06 4.95
C ASN A 22 -24.89 -19.07 4.64
N GLU A 23 -24.53 -20.35 4.52
CA GLU A 23 -25.47 -21.46 4.65
C GLU A 23 -24.72 -22.79 4.77
N SER A 24 -24.19 -23.08 5.96
CA SER A 24 -24.10 -24.42 6.56
C SER A 24 -23.22 -24.33 7.80
N GLY A 25 -23.84 -24.07 8.95
CA GLY A 25 -23.18 -23.95 10.24
C GLY A 25 -22.36 -25.18 10.63
N ASN A 26 -21.08 -25.18 10.24
CA ASN A 26 -20.06 -26.07 10.79
C ASN A 26 -18.80 -25.28 11.10
N LYS A 27 -18.45 -25.33 12.39
CA LYS A 27 -17.37 -24.62 13.06
C LYS A 27 -16.02 -25.24 12.67
N PHE A 28 -15.11 -24.45 12.12
CA PHE A 28 -13.69 -24.82 12.05
C PHE A 28 -12.86 -23.76 12.76
N ILE A 29 -12.41 -24.10 13.97
CA ILE A 29 -11.35 -23.35 14.67
C ILE A 29 -10.04 -24.02 14.27
N PHE A 30 -9.23 -23.34 13.47
CA PHE A 30 -7.85 -23.74 13.25
C PHE A 30 -6.95 -22.86 14.13
N LYS A 31 -6.39 -23.46 15.18
CA LYS A 31 -5.42 -22.81 16.08
C LYS A 31 -4.07 -23.44 15.82
N GLU A 32 -3.27 -22.85 14.93
CA GLU A 32 -1.89 -23.31 14.72
C GLU A 32 -0.86 -22.41 15.41
N LYS A 33 0.08 -23.08 16.10
CA LYS A 33 1.13 -22.48 16.90
C LYS A 33 2.18 -21.81 16.00
N ARG A 34 2.30 -20.49 16.14
CA ARG A 34 3.32 -19.65 15.51
C ARG A 34 4.73 -20.19 15.80
N LYS A 35 5.41 -20.76 14.78
CA LYS A 35 6.85 -21.08 14.83
C LYS A 35 7.57 -20.09 13.93
N MET A 36 8.05 -18.98 14.51
CA MET A 36 8.81 -17.97 13.76
C MET A 36 10.05 -18.60 13.13
N ARG A 37 10.16 -18.50 11.80
CA ARG A 37 11.36 -18.93 11.05
C ARG A 37 12.46 -17.89 11.30
N LYS A 38 13.57 -18.38 11.87
CA LYS A 38 14.77 -17.62 12.28
C LYS A 38 15.43 -16.81 11.14
N THR A 39 14.99 -17.02 9.90
CA THR A 39 15.48 -16.34 8.70
C THR A 39 15.08 -14.86 8.65
N CYS A 40 13.89 -14.46 9.13
CA CYS A 40 13.48 -13.04 9.16
C CYS A 40 14.32 -12.21 10.16
N LEU A 41 14.73 -12.81 11.29
CA LEU A 41 15.57 -12.14 12.28
C LEU A 41 16.98 -11.83 11.74
N LEU A 42 17.48 -12.64 10.81
CA LEU A 42 18.84 -12.49 10.27
C LEU A 42 18.91 -11.39 9.22
N ILE A 43 17.87 -11.22 8.41
CA ILE A 43 17.74 -10.12 7.43
C ILE A 43 17.60 -8.77 8.17
N PHE A 44 16.87 -8.74 9.28
CA PHE A 44 16.68 -7.53 10.08
C PHE A 44 17.96 -7.09 10.81
N MET A 45 18.77 -8.03 11.31
CA MET A 45 20.07 -7.73 11.93
C MET A 45 21.06 -7.07 10.95
N ILE A 46 21.05 -7.48 9.68
CA ILE A 46 21.92 -6.89 8.64
C ILE A 46 21.50 -5.43 8.35
N MET A 47 20.19 -5.16 8.30
CA MET A 47 19.68 -3.80 8.07
C MET A 47 20.02 -2.83 9.20
N VAL A 48 20.01 -3.29 10.46
CA VAL A 48 20.36 -2.45 11.63
C VAL A 48 21.87 -2.18 11.70
N LEU A 49 22.71 -3.13 11.28
CA LEU A 49 24.17 -2.95 11.20
C LEU A 49 24.59 -1.95 10.12
N CYS A 50 23.84 -1.84 9.02
CA CYS A 50 24.12 -0.87 7.95
C CYS A 50 23.75 0.58 8.30
N LEU A 51 22.89 0.81 9.31
CA LEU A 51 22.42 2.16 9.68
C LEU A 51 23.27 2.85 10.77
N THR A 52 24.27 2.18 11.34
CA THR A 52 25.10 2.74 12.42
C THR A 52 26.56 3.03 12.01
N ALA A 53 26.94 2.79 10.76
CA ALA A 53 28.31 2.99 10.28
C ALA A 53 28.37 4.04 9.16
N CYS A 54 28.13 5.32 9.49
CA CYS A 54 28.72 6.47 8.79
C CYS A 54 28.39 7.77 9.54
N LYS A 55 29.06 8.01 10.68
CA LYS A 55 29.37 9.38 11.13
C LYS A 55 30.46 9.39 12.17
N ALA A 56 31.66 9.77 11.72
CA ALA A 56 32.61 10.70 12.34
C ALA A 56 34.03 10.26 12.00
N ASP A 57 34.77 11.14 11.33
CA ASP A 57 36.08 11.54 11.83
C ASP A 57 36.36 12.97 11.36
N LYS A 58 36.34 13.90 12.32
CA LYS A 58 37.06 15.17 12.26
C LYS A 58 38.25 15.01 13.19
N ASN A 59 39.43 15.38 12.70
CA ASN A 59 40.63 15.92 13.37
C ASN A 59 41.84 15.49 12.54
N ASN A 60 42.93 16.22 12.34
CA ASN A 60 43.33 17.60 12.56
C ASN A 60 44.77 17.61 12.02
N GLU A 61 45.15 18.42 11.04
CA GLU A 61 46.57 18.78 10.86
C GLU A 61 46.73 20.27 10.59
N THR A 62 47.35 20.88 11.58
CA THR A 62 47.92 22.21 11.71
C THR A 62 48.92 22.51 10.60
N SER A 63 48.82 23.68 9.96
CA SER A 63 50.00 24.37 9.43
C SER A 63 49.79 25.88 9.37
N GLU A 64 50.48 26.55 10.30
CA GLU A 64 51.13 27.87 10.25
C GLU A 64 50.42 29.11 9.66
N CYS A 65 50.05 29.97 10.61
CA CYS A 65 50.08 31.43 10.68
C CYS A 65 50.67 32.25 9.50
N SER A 66 49.93 33.27 9.05
CA SER A 66 50.49 34.63 8.96
C SER A 66 49.38 35.68 8.95
N ASN A 67 49.62 36.73 9.72
CA ASN A 67 48.80 37.90 10.00
C ASN A 67 48.45 38.73 8.76
N ALA A 68 47.26 39.34 8.75
CA ALA A 68 47.05 40.81 8.75
C ALA A 68 45.60 41.16 8.37
N ALA A 69 44.91 41.85 9.27
CA ALA A 69 43.90 42.85 8.94
C ALA A 69 44.55 44.24 9.18
N PRO A 70 43.92 45.39 8.90
CA PRO A 70 42.64 45.67 8.25
C PRO A 70 42.75 46.76 7.14
N GLU A 71 41.69 47.05 6.37
CA GLU A 71 41.27 48.45 6.19
C GLU A 71 39.87 48.60 5.58
N ILE A 72 39.15 49.57 6.15
CA ILE A 72 37.82 50.05 5.78
C ILE A 72 38.01 51.13 4.72
N THR A 73 37.19 51.14 3.67
CA THR A 73 36.70 52.42 3.13
C THR A 73 35.32 52.24 2.54
N ALA A 74 34.36 52.92 3.16
CA ALA A 74 33.05 53.22 2.61
C ALA A 74 33.19 54.35 1.60
N ASP A 75 32.46 54.28 0.49
CA ASP A 75 31.93 55.50 -0.12
C ASP A 75 30.52 55.27 -0.66
N THR A 76 29.70 56.28 -0.46
CA THR A 76 28.25 56.33 -0.67
C THR A 76 27.98 57.19 -1.90
N THR A 77 27.15 56.74 -2.83
CA THR A 77 26.32 57.67 -3.62
C THR A 77 25.02 57.00 -4.09
N GLU A 78 23.97 57.82 -4.06
CA GLU A 78 22.53 57.56 -4.05
C GLU A 78 21.87 57.09 -5.37
N ILE A 79 20.79 56.30 -5.16
CA ILE A 79 19.42 56.38 -5.73
C ILE A 79 19.25 56.53 -7.26
N GLU A 80 18.66 55.49 -7.89
CA GLU A 80 17.42 55.62 -8.69
C GLU A 80 16.85 54.24 -9.10
N ALA A 81 15.55 54.08 -8.96
CA ALA A 81 14.70 53.02 -9.52
C ALA A 81 13.42 53.69 -10.05
N PRO A 82 12.55 53.07 -10.88
CA PRO A 82 12.67 51.80 -11.60
C PRO A 82 12.38 51.93 -13.12
N ALA A 83 12.80 50.98 -13.95
CA ALA A 83 12.26 50.84 -15.31
C ALA A 83 12.03 49.38 -15.66
N SER A 84 10.74 49.08 -15.86
CA SER A 84 10.16 47.81 -16.27
C SER A 84 10.79 47.32 -17.59
N ALA A 85 11.36 46.11 -17.58
CA ALA A 85 11.72 45.39 -18.79
C ALA A 85 11.10 44.00 -18.73
N ASN A 86 10.16 43.76 -19.66
CA ASN A 86 9.51 42.50 -19.90
C ASN A 86 10.55 41.43 -20.26
N ASN A 87 10.86 40.54 -19.34
CA ASN A 87 11.49 39.27 -19.69
C ASN A 87 10.36 38.28 -20.00
N VAL A 88 10.10 38.10 -21.30
CA VAL A 88 9.47 36.89 -21.82
C VAL A 88 10.45 35.77 -21.47
N LEU A 89 10.18 35.08 -20.36
CA LEU A 89 10.85 33.83 -20.05
C LEU A 89 10.34 32.83 -21.09
N GLU A 90 11.18 32.53 -22.09
CA GLU A 90 10.96 31.36 -22.94
C GLU A 90 10.82 30.14 -22.02
N ALA A 91 9.61 29.58 -21.97
CA ALA A 91 9.39 28.29 -21.36
C ALA A 91 10.19 27.28 -22.16
N GLN A 92 11.35 26.87 -21.63
CA GLN A 92 12.02 25.68 -22.12
C GLN A 92 11.02 24.52 -22.06
N PRO A 93 10.95 23.67 -23.10
CA PRO A 93 10.13 22.47 -23.02
C PRO A 93 10.61 21.68 -21.81
N GLN A 94 9.75 21.55 -20.80
CA GLN A 94 9.94 20.52 -19.80
C GLN A 94 9.87 19.22 -20.58
N THR A 95 11.03 18.60 -20.80
CA THR A 95 11.08 17.18 -21.10
C THR A 95 10.28 16.52 -19.99
N GLU A 96 9.09 16.00 -20.31
CA GLU A 96 8.38 15.10 -19.41
C GLU A 96 9.37 13.97 -19.12
N GLU A 97 9.95 13.98 -17.92
CA GLU A 97 10.74 12.84 -17.47
C GLU A 97 9.78 11.66 -17.49
N ALA A 98 10.07 10.68 -18.35
CA ALA A 98 9.30 9.45 -18.41
C ALA A 98 9.28 8.84 -17.00
N PHE A 99 8.09 8.61 -16.48
CA PHE A 99 7.89 8.01 -15.16
C PHE A 99 8.51 6.60 -15.16
N GLU A 100 9.39 6.32 -14.18
CA GLU A 100 10.09 5.05 -14.05
C GLU A 100 9.48 4.18 -12.94
N LEU A 101 9.30 2.88 -13.21
CA LEU A 101 8.88 1.90 -12.20
C LEU A 101 10.05 1.49 -11.29
N THR A 102 10.19 2.17 -10.16
CA THR A 102 11.23 1.89 -9.15
C THR A 102 11.01 0.56 -8.40
N GLU A 103 12.08 0.03 -7.76
CA GLU A 103 11.98 -1.14 -6.87
C GLU A 103 11.06 -0.91 -5.67
N GLN A 104 11.02 0.32 -5.14
CA GLN A 104 10.05 0.70 -4.10
C GLN A 104 8.62 0.62 -4.63
N GLY A 105 8.40 1.08 -5.88
CA GLY A 105 7.12 0.95 -6.58
C GLY A 105 6.69 -0.51 -6.74
N LYS A 106 7.61 -1.40 -7.14
CA LYS A 106 7.33 -2.84 -7.24
C LYS A 106 6.97 -3.47 -5.89
N ALA A 107 7.69 -3.11 -4.81
CA ALA A 107 7.37 -3.58 -3.46
C ALA A 107 6.00 -3.07 -2.98
N PHE A 108 5.65 -1.83 -3.30
CA PHE A 108 4.33 -1.27 -3.03
C PHE A 108 3.23 -2.03 -3.80
N LEU A 109 3.41 -2.28 -5.09
CA LEU A 109 2.46 -3.03 -5.91
C LEU A 109 2.31 -4.48 -5.45
N MET A 110 3.39 -5.11 -4.98
CA MET A 110 3.34 -6.44 -4.36
C MET A 110 2.39 -6.48 -3.15
N GLN A 111 2.37 -5.43 -2.33
CA GLN A 111 1.40 -5.29 -1.25
C GLN A 111 -0.02 -5.08 -1.80
N MET A 112 -0.17 -4.31 -2.88
CA MET A 112 -1.48 -4.04 -3.50
C MET A 112 -2.10 -5.29 -4.14
N CYS A 113 -1.30 -6.26 -4.59
CA CYS A 113 -1.80 -7.56 -5.05
C CYS A 113 -2.78 -8.19 -4.04
N LYS A 114 -2.45 -8.03 -2.75
CA LYS A 114 -3.19 -8.62 -1.63
C LYS A 114 -4.26 -7.70 -1.06
N THR A 115 -4.02 -6.40 -1.05
CA THR A 115 -4.77 -5.44 -0.20
C THR A 115 -5.65 -4.47 -0.98
N LEU A 116 -5.57 -4.47 -2.31
CA LEU A 116 -6.40 -3.63 -3.17
C LEU A 116 -7.43 -4.50 -3.89
N ASN A 117 -8.70 -4.10 -3.81
CA ASN A 117 -9.77 -4.71 -4.58
C ASN A 117 -9.59 -4.44 -6.09
N ASP A 118 -10.16 -5.30 -6.92
CA ASP A 118 -10.13 -5.11 -8.37
C ASP A 118 -11.04 -3.95 -8.79
N PHE A 119 -10.61 -3.23 -9.83
CA PHE A 119 -11.36 -2.16 -10.49
C PHE A 119 -10.70 -1.75 -11.80
N ASP A 120 -11.48 -1.07 -12.63
CA ASP A 120 -11.05 -0.47 -13.87
C ASP A 120 -11.61 0.96 -14.03
N SER A 121 -11.44 1.53 -15.23
CA SER A 121 -11.91 2.87 -15.57
C SER A 121 -13.44 3.01 -15.60
N GLN A 122 -14.17 1.89 -15.69
CA GLN A 122 -15.64 1.87 -15.71
C GLN A 122 -16.24 1.60 -14.33
N THR A 123 -15.41 1.18 -13.37
CA THR A 123 -15.84 0.86 -12.02
C THR A 123 -16.24 2.13 -11.27
N THR A 124 -17.53 2.22 -10.93
CA THR A 124 -18.04 3.23 -9.99
C THR A 124 -17.46 2.97 -8.61
N LYS A 125 -16.70 3.92 -8.06
CA LYS A 125 -16.15 3.86 -6.70
C LYS A 125 -17.21 4.33 -5.70
N ASP A 126 -18.24 3.52 -5.51
CA ASP A 126 -19.34 3.76 -4.58
C ASP A 126 -18.99 3.37 -3.14
N GLU A 127 -19.95 3.46 -2.22
CA GLU A 127 -19.76 3.12 -0.81
C GLU A 127 -19.26 1.69 -0.60
N ALA A 128 -19.70 0.73 -1.41
CA ALA A 128 -19.27 -0.66 -1.30
C ALA A 128 -17.80 -0.82 -1.72
N PHE A 129 -17.39 -0.15 -2.81
CA PHE A 129 -16.00 -0.08 -3.21
C PHE A 129 -15.11 0.46 -2.08
N TRP A 130 -15.46 1.61 -1.51
CA TRP A 130 -14.64 2.26 -0.48
C TRP A 130 -14.61 1.48 0.84
N ARG A 131 -15.72 0.85 1.22
CA ARG A 131 -15.74 -0.07 2.37
C ARG A 131 -14.82 -1.26 2.15
N ASN A 132 -14.84 -1.87 0.97
CA ASN A 132 -13.96 -3.00 0.63
C ASN A 132 -12.50 -2.55 0.57
N PHE A 133 -12.21 -1.39 0.00
CA PHE A 133 -10.89 -0.78 0.01
C PHE A 133 -10.35 -0.62 1.44
N LEU A 134 -11.11 0.02 2.33
CA LEU A 134 -10.73 0.17 3.74
C LEU A 134 -10.50 -1.19 4.39
N PHE A 135 -11.45 -2.12 4.22
CA PHE A 135 -11.34 -3.46 4.80
C PHE A 135 -10.05 -4.18 4.35
N TYR A 136 -9.83 -4.34 3.04
CA TYR A 136 -8.67 -5.05 2.52
C TYR A 136 -7.33 -4.36 2.82
N SER A 137 -7.34 -3.04 2.98
CA SER A 137 -6.14 -2.27 3.33
C SER A 137 -5.60 -2.61 4.72
N TYR A 138 -6.48 -2.90 5.68
CA TYR A 138 -6.12 -2.95 7.11
C TYR A 138 -6.45 -4.28 7.81
N THR A 139 -7.29 -5.13 7.21
CA THR A 139 -7.73 -6.41 7.79
C THR A 139 -6.58 -7.36 8.18
N GLY A 140 -5.39 -7.19 7.60
CA GLY A 140 -4.23 -8.04 7.90
C GLY A 140 -3.52 -7.73 9.22
N ALA A 141 -3.90 -6.67 9.94
CA ALA A 141 -3.27 -6.21 11.19
C ALA A 141 -1.73 -6.19 11.12
N LEU A 142 -1.18 -5.28 10.30
CA LEU A 142 0.26 -5.12 10.12
C LEU A 142 0.97 -4.90 11.46
N GLU A 143 2.22 -5.34 11.56
CA GLU A 143 3.02 -5.14 12.78
C GLU A 143 3.07 -3.66 13.16
N GLY A 144 2.73 -3.35 14.42
CA GLY A 144 2.64 -1.97 14.92
C GLY A 144 1.27 -1.32 14.80
N SER A 145 0.27 -1.99 14.21
CA SER A 145 -1.11 -1.50 14.18
C SER A 145 -1.69 -1.37 15.59
N GLU A 146 -2.44 -0.30 15.85
CA GLU A 146 -3.26 -0.19 17.06
C GLU A 146 -4.49 -1.10 16.91
N THR A 147 -4.73 -1.95 17.92
CA THR A 147 -5.84 -2.91 17.89
C THR A 147 -6.69 -2.82 19.15
N GLU A 148 -7.99 -3.04 19.00
CA GLU A 148 -8.96 -3.08 20.08
C GLU A 148 -9.80 -4.37 20.03
N GLN A 149 -10.45 -4.72 21.14
CA GLN A 149 -11.41 -5.83 21.21
C GLN A 149 -12.82 -5.25 21.23
N VAL A 150 -13.65 -5.65 20.28
CA VAL A 150 -15.05 -5.20 20.14
C VAL A 150 -15.99 -6.38 20.35
N HIS A 151 -16.93 -6.25 21.28
CA HIS A 151 -17.92 -7.29 21.52
C HIS A 151 -18.91 -7.39 20.36
N ARG A 152 -19.04 -8.58 19.77
CA ARG A 152 -20.00 -8.86 18.68
C ARG A 152 -21.09 -9.80 19.18
N GLU A 153 -22.23 -9.24 19.58
CA GLU A 153 -23.38 -10.01 20.07
C GLU A 153 -23.86 -11.03 19.04
N ASP A 154 -23.86 -10.65 17.77
CA ASP A 154 -24.32 -11.48 16.65
C ASP A 154 -23.40 -12.68 16.38
N LEU A 155 -22.12 -12.57 16.73
CA LEU A 155 -21.10 -13.61 16.64
C LEU A 155 -20.93 -14.40 17.96
N GLY A 156 -21.30 -13.81 19.09
CA GLY A 156 -21.15 -14.38 20.43
C GLY A 156 -19.71 -14.42 20.95
N PHE A 157 -18.80 -13.59 20.41
CA PHE A 157 -17.42 -13.45 20.85
C PHE A 157 -16.89 -12.03 20.57
N ASP A 158 -15.73 -11.69 21.15
CA ASP A 158 -15.06 -10.41 20.90
C ASP A 158 -14.17 -10.50 19.66
N GLU A 159 -14.42 -9.64 18.69
CA GLU A 159 -13.63 -9.51 17.47
C GLU A 159 -12.45 -8.58 17.71
N THR A 160 -11.28 -8.94 17.21
CA THR A 160 -10.13 -8.02 17.17
C THR A 160 -10.31 -7.09 15.98
N VAL A 161 -10.17 -5.79 16.22
CA VAL A 161 -10.25 -4.75 15.18
C VAL A 161 -8.97 -3.93 15.16
N VAL A 162 -8.56 -3.51 13.97
CA VAL A 162 -7.53 -2.50 13.74
C VAL A 162 -8.19 -1.13 13.80
N LYS A 163 -7.55 -0.22 14.53
CA LYS A 163 -7.98 1.17 14.64
C LYS A 163 -7.14 2.04 13.71
N VAL A 164 -7.80 2.69 12.77
CA VAL A 164 -7.17 3.48 11.70
C VAL A 164 -7.69 4.91 11.78
N SER A 165 -6.79 5.89 11.87
CA SER A 165 -7.23 7.29 11.90
C SER A 165 -7.81 7.72 10.54
N LEU A 166 -8.77 8.65 10.56
CA LEU A 166 -9.30 9.26 9.32
C LEU A 166 -8.17 9.82 8.44
N GLN A 167 -7.21 10.52 9.05
CA GLN A 167 -6.07 11.12 8.35
C GLN A 167 -5.21 10.06 7.64
N GLU A 168 -4.99 8.91 8.27
CA GLU A 168 -4.23 7.81 7.66
C GLU A 168 -4.98 7.21 6.47
N ALA A 169 -6.27 6.95 6.63
CA ALA A 169 -7.11 6.41 5.56
C ALA A 169 -7.21 7.38 4.36
N GLU A 170 -7.36 8.68 4.61
CA GLU A 170 -7.36 9.72 3.59
C GLU A 170 -6.02 9.81 2.85
N ALA A 171 -4.91 9.81 3.59
CA ALA A 171 -3.57 9.83 3.00
C ALA A 171 -3.32 8.59 2.15
N TYR A 172 -3.82 7.43 2.58
CA TYR A 172 -3.65 6.18 1.85
C TYR A 172 -4.52 6.11 0.58
N ALA A 173 -5.77 6.56 0.64
CA ALA A 173 -6.63 6.70 -0.53
C ALA A 173 -5.99 7.62 -1.59
N LYS A 174 -5.44 8.76 -1.14
CA LYS A 174 -4.76 9.72 -2.03
C LYS A 174 -3.47 9.16 -2.63
N LEU A 175 -2.71 8.38 -1.86
CA LEU A 175 -1.51 7.71 -2.35
C LEU A 175 -1.82 6.69 -3.45
N ILE A 176 -2.92 5.93 -3.33
CA ILE A 176 -3.28 4.87 -4.27
C ILE A 176 -4.02 5.42 -5.48
N PHE A 177 -5.02 6.27 -5.27
CA PHE A 177 -5.96 6.67 -6.31
C PHE A 177 -5.80 8.12 -6.78
N GLY A 178 -4.99 8.94 -6.10
CA GLY A 178 -4.87 10.37 -6.38
C GLY A 178 -6.09 11.20 -5.97
N THR A 179 -7.10 10.58 -5.35
CA THR A 179 -8.33 11.23 -4.88
C THR A 179 -8.45 11.16 -3.36
N ASP A 180 -9.16 12.12 -2.78
CA ASP A 180 -9.52 12.08 -1.37
C ASP A 180 -10.52 10.92 -1.11
N LEU A 181 -10.45 10.36 0.09
CA LEU A 181 -11.43 9.38 0.57
C LEU A 181 -12.80 10.09 0.69
N PRO A 182 -13.90 9.51 0.18
CA PRO A 182 -15.22 10.10 0.40
C PRO A 182 -15.59 10.07 1.89
N ASP A 183 -16.59 10.87 2.27
CA ASP A 183 -17.12 10.89 3.64
C ASP A 183 -17.97 9.65 3.97
N THR A 184 -17.35 8.48 3.88
CA THR A 184 -17.96 7.18 4.18
C THR A 184 -17.76 6.88 5.66
N LYS A 185 -18.87 6.87 6.40
CA LYS A 185 -18.90 6.63 7.86
C LYS A 185 -19.84 5.47 8.18
N PRO A 186 -19.40 4.22 7.95
CA PRO A 186 -20.23 3.06 8.23
C PRO A 186 -20.53 2.99 9.74
N SER A 187 -21.76 2.61 10.09
CA SER A 187 -22.18 2.53 11.49
C SER A 187 -22.18 1.07 11.97
N PHE A 188 -21.75 0.86 13.21
CA PHE A 188 -21.72 -0.44 13.85
C PHE A 188 -23.13 -1.04 14.00
N ASP A 189 -24.14 -0.22 14.32
CA ASP A 189 -25.50 -0.66 14.68
C ASP A 189 -26.29 -1.25 13.50
N ILE A 190 -25.88 -0.94 12.26
CA ILE A 190 -26.56 -1.38 11.03
C ILE A 190 -25.76 -2.43 10.27
N MET A 191 -24.67 -2.94 10.84
CA MET A 191 -23.90 -4.02 10.24
C MET A 191 -24.75 -5.29 10.11
N GLU A 192 -24.59 -5.98 8.99
CA GLU A 192 -25.28 -7.24 8.77
C GLU A 192 -24.74 -8.33 9.71
N LYS A 193 -25.61 -9.23 10.15
CA LYS A 193 -25.22 -10.34 11.00
C LYS A 193 -24.16 -11.21 10.32
N GLY A 194 -23.04 -11.44 11.01
CA GLY A 194 -21.94 -12.23 10.48
C GLY A 194 -20.96 -11.44 9.60
N GLN A 195 -21.25 -10.17 9.29
CA GLN A 195 -20.33 -9.30 8.55
C GLN A 195 -19.10 -9.00 9.40
N THR A 196 -17.91 -9.00 8.80
CA THR A 196 -16.67 -8.57 9.46
C THR A 196 -16.75 -7.09 9.86
N THR A 197 -16.15 -6.74 11.00
CA THR A 197 -16.29 -5.38 11.53
C THR A 197 -15.73 -4.32 10.57
N CYS A 198 -16.52 -3.29 10.28
CA CYS A 198 -16.07 -2.10 9.57
C CYS A 198 -17.01 -0.93 9.93
N TYR A 199 -16.62 -0.11 10.89
CA TYR A 199 -17.39 1.07 11.29
C TYR A 199 -16.48 2.29 11.54
N TYR A 200 -17.08 3.47 11.59
CA TYR A 200 -16.41 4.73 11.91
C TYR A 200 -16.93 5.29 13.23
N GLN A 201 -16.02 5.67 14.11
CA GLN A 201 -16.35 6.31 15.38
C GLN A 201 -15.19 7.20 15.86
N ASP A 202 -15.51 8.37 16.41
CA ASP A 202 -14.58 9.26 17.11
C ASP A 202 -13.30 9.63 16.34
N GLY A 203 -13.37 9.74 15.00
CA GLY A 203 -12.22 10.07 14.16
C GLY A 203 -11.46 8.86 13.59
N TYR A 204 -11.93 7.64 13.86
CA TYR A 204 -11.26 6.40 13.49
C TYR A 204 -12.19 5.42 12.77
N TYR A 205 -11.61 4.67 11.84
CA TYR A 205 -12.18 3.44 11.33
C TYR A 205 -11.74 2.26 12.19
N TYR A 206 -12.67 1.34 12.44
CA TYR A 206 -12.45 0.11 13.17
C TYR A 206 -12.71 -1.06 12.23
N ILE A 207 -11.66 -1.81 11.92
CA ILE A 207 -11.65 -2.79 10.83
C ILE A 207 -11.30 -4.16 11.41
N GLY A 208 -12.23 -5.11 11.30
CA GLY A 208 -12.06 -6.47 11.79
C GLY A 208 -10.85 -7.16 11.16
N VAL A 209 -10.13 -7.93 11.97
CA VAL A 209 -8.96 -8.68 11.51
C VAL A 209 -9.43 -9.96 10.81
N SER A 210 -8.88 -10.20 9.62
CA SER A 210 -9.11 -11.41 8.83
C SER A 210 -7.81 -11.89 8.22
N ASP A 211 -7.66 -13.21 8.18
CA ASP A 211 -6.60 -13.83 7.43
C ASP A 211 -6.88 -13.74 5.93
N PHE A 212 -5.82 -13.54 5.16
CA PHE A 212 -5.88 -13.66 3.71
C PHE A 212 -5.56 -15.11 3.30
N PRO A 213 -6.03 -15.57 2.14
CA PRO A 213 -5.62 -16.85 1.59
C PRO A 213 -4.10 -16.91 1.37
N ASP A 214 -3.52 -18.11 1.33
CA ASP A 214 -2.08 -18.36 1.15
C ASP A 214 -1.64 -18.18 -0.31
N TYR A 215 -2.01 -17.04 -0.90
CA TYR A 215 -1.50 -16.60 -2.19
C TYR A 215 -0.11 -16.01 -2.04
N GLN A 216 0.76 -16.37 -2.97
CA GLN A 216 2.07 -15.77 -3.14
C GLN A 216 2.09 -15.05 -4.48
N TYR A 217 2.72 -13.88 -4.50
CA TYR A 217 2.79 -13.04 -5.69
C TYR A 217 4.24 -12.85 -6.09
N ALA A 218 4.53 -12.91 -7.38
CA ALA A 218 5.86 -12.66 -7.92
C ALA A 218 5.76 -11.66 -9.08
N PHE A 219 6.67 -10.69 -9.12
CA PHE A 219 6.76 -9.77 -10.23
C PHE A 219 7.10 -10.55 -11.51
N ALA A 220 6.32 -10.34 -12.58
CA ALA A 220 6.53 -11.00 -13.86
C ALA A 220 7.28 -10.07 -14.82
N ASP A 221 6.64 -8.98 -15.23
CA ASP A 221 7.16 -8.00 -16.17
C ASP A 221 6.36 -6.68 -16.08
N TYR A 222 6.74 -5.71 -16.93
CA TYR A 222 5.95 -4.51 -17.18
C TYR A 222 6.07 -4.08 -18.64
N GLU A 223 5.10 -3.31 -19.11
CA GLU A 223 5.06 -2.67 -20.42
C GLU A 223 4.83 -1.18 -20.25
N GLU A 224 5.67 -0.36 -20.86
CA GLU A 224 5.53 1.09 -20.89
C GLU A 224 4.70 1.51 -22.11
N SER A 225 3.90 2.55 -21.92
CA SER A 225 3.18 3.28 -22.96
C SER A 225 3.38 4.77 -22.73
N ASP A 226 3.05 5.60 -23.71
CA ASP A 226 3.32 7.04 -23.69
C ASP A 226 2.94 7.75 -22.38
N HIS A 227 1.86 7.31 -21.72
CA HIS A 227 1.34 7.95 -20.50
C HIS A 227 1.00 6.96 -19.36
N SER A 228 1.44 5.70 -19.46
CA SER A 228 1.13 4.70 -18.42
C SER A 228 2.11 3.53 -18.42
N ILE A 229 2.18 2.82 -17.30
CA ILE A 229 2.88 1.53 -17.19
C ILE A 229 1.88 0.45 -16.83
N THR A 230 1.88 -0.66 -17.56
CA THR A 230 1.16 -1.87 -17.18
C THR A 230 2.12 -2.83 -16.49
N VAL A 231 1.82 -3.22 -15.25
CA VAL A 231 2.68 -4.11 -14.43
C VAL A 231 1.95 -5.41 -14.16
N ARG A 232 2.65 -6.56 -14.32
CA ARG A 232 2.06 -7.88 -14.09
C ARG A 232 2.76 -8.65 -12.99
N PHE A 233 1.97 -9.35 -12.19
CA PHE A 233 2.40 -10.28 -11.16
C PHE A 233 1.78 -11.66 -11.41
N THR A 234 2.53 -12.74 -11.23
CA THR A 234 1.97 -14.09 -11.19
C THR A 234 1.41 -14.39 -9.80
N ILE A 235 0.39 -15.25 -9.75
CA ILE A 235 -0.22 -15.75 -8.54
C ILE A 235 0.15 -17.23 -8.39
N ASP A 236 0.68 -17.58 -7.22
CA ASP A 236 0.93 -18.95 -6.78
C ASP A 236 0.00 -19.24 -5.58
N PHE A 237 -0.48 -20.47 -5.43
CA PHE A 237 -1.41 -20.86 -4.35
C PHE A 237 -1.14 -22.29 -3.88
N GLU A 238 -0.98 -22.50 -2.57
CA GLU A 238 -0.81 -23.83 -1.94
C GLU A 238 0.26 -24.74 -2.62
N GLY A 239 1.30 -24.14 -3.20
CA GLY A 239 2.38 -24.85 -3.89
C GLY A 239 2.14 -25.11 -5.39
N GLU A 240 1.00 -24.69 -5.93
CA GLU A 240 0.75 -24.59 -7.37
C GLU A 240 1.23 -23.22 -7.87
N SER A 241 2.08 -23.23 -8.89
CA SER A 241 2.61 -21.99 -9.48
C SER A 241 1.79 -21.52 -10.68
N ASN A 242 1.71 -20.20 -10.83
CA ASN A 242 1.06 -19.52 -11.95
C ASN A 242 -0.42 -19.89 -12.11
N VAL A 243 -1.15 -19.95 -10.99
CA VAL A 243 -2.61 -20.16 -10.95
C VAL A 243 -3.39 -18.93 -11.41
N GLY A 244 -2.72 -17.81 -11.69
CA GLY A 244 -3.33 -16.59 -12.19
C GLY A 244 -2.34 -15.45 -12.36
N THR A 245 -2.86 -14.30 -12.76
CA THR A 245 -2.11 -13.05 -12.97
C THR A 245 -2.86 -11.87 -12.37
N ILE A 246 -2.12 -10.92 -11.80
CA ILE A 246 -2.63 -9.59 -11.46
C ILE A 246 -1.98 -8.58 -12.39
N SER A 247 -2.81 -7.73 -13.00
CA SER A 247 -2.36 -6.61 -13.84
C SER A 247 -2.75 -5.29 -13.20
N PHE A 248 -1.78 -4.39 -13.07
CA PHE A 248 -2.00 -2.99 -12.67
C PHE A 248 -1.76 -2.07 -13.87
N ASN A 249 -2.63 -1.09 -14.06
CA ASN A 249 -2.31 0.06 -14.90
C ASN A 249 -1.96 1.27 -14.02
N LEU A 250 -0.80 1.87 -14.27
CA LEU A 250 -0.24 2.96 -13.49
C LEU A 250 -0.21 4.23 -14.32
N VAL A 251 -0.60 5.34 -13.71
CA VAL A 251 -0.51 6.68 -14.32
C VAL A 251 0.44 7.54 -13.48
N PRO A 252 1.34 8.31 -14.10
CA PRO A 252 2.26 9.19 -13.38
C PRO A 252 1.50 10.17 -12.47
N GLU A 253 1.98 10.37 -11.24
CA GLU A 253 1.40 11.31 -10.29
C GLU A 253 2.49 11.85 -9.35
N ALA A 254 2.36 13.11 -8.95
CA ALA A 254 3.30 13.75 -8.03
C ALA A 254 3.07 13.33 -6.57
N ASN A 255 3.23 12.04 -6.27
CA ASN A 255 3.11 11.47 -4.94
C ASN A 255 4.35 10.65 -4.55
N LYS A 256 4.35 10.05 -3.34
CA LYS A 256 5.50 9.28 -2.81
C LYS A 256 5.90 8.08 -3.70
N ASN A 257 4.98 7.52 -4.47
CA ASN A 257 5.24 6.40 -5.37
C ASN A 257 5.65 6.85 -6.78
N GLY A 258 5.40 8.11 -7.14
CA GLY A 258 5.55 8.63 -8.50
C GLY A 258 4.40 8.24 -9.44
N PHE A 259 3.37 7.55 -8.92
CA PHE A 259 2.23 7.07 -9.69
C PHE A 259 1.00 6.84 -8.81
N ILE A 260 -0.16 6.77 -9.47
CA ILE A 260 -1.40 6.20 -8.93
C ILE A 260 -1.77 4.92 -9.67
N ILE A 261 -2.62 4.10 -9.07
CA ILE A 261 -3.18 2.89 -9.66
C ILE A 261 -4.50 3.26 -10.34
N ALA A 262 -4.51 3.23 -11.67
CA ALA A 262 -5.68 3.52 -12.48
C ALA A 262 -6.59 2.29 -12.67
N SER A 263 -6.02 1.09 -12.59
CA SER A 263 -6.78 -0.17 -12.54
C SER A 263 -5.99 -1.30 -11.88
N LYS A 264 -6.73 -2.29 -11.38
CA LYS A 264 -6.23 -3.59 -10.92
C LYS A 264 -7.18 -4.67 -11.40
N ILE A 265 -6.66 -5.66 -12.12
CA ILE A 265 -7.42 -6.80 -12.64
C ILE A 265 -6.74 -8.09 -12.20
N THR A 266 -7.50 -9.00 -11.58
CA THR A 266 -7.05 -10.34 -11.20
C THR A 266 -7.70 -11.38 -12.12
N GLU A 267 -6.89 -12.22 -12.76
CA GLU A 267 -7.36 -13.29 -13.65
C GLU A 267 -6.79 -14.63 -13.17
N PHE A 268 -7.66 -15.61 -12.92
CA PHE A 268 -7.24 -16.97 -12.54
C PHE A 268 -7.20 -17.89 -13.77
N SER A 269 -6.14 -18.67 -13.87
CA SER A 269 -5.98 -19.72 -14.88
C SER A 269 -6.94 -20.87 -14.56
N ASN A 270 -7.75 -21.28 -15.54
CA ASN A 270 -8.70 -22.40 -15.42
C ASN A 270 -8.04 -23.78 -15.50
#